data_AF-A0A372FRG3-F1
#
_entry.id   AF-A0A372FRG3-F1
#
_cell.length_a   1.000
_cell.length_b   1.000
_cell.length_c   1.000
_cell.angle_alpha   90.00
_cell.angle_beta   90.00
_cell.angle_gamma   90.00
#
_symmetry.space_group_name_H-M   'P 1'
#
loop_
_entity.id
_entity.type
_entity.pdbx_description
1 polymer ?
#
loop_
_entity_poly.entity_id
_entity_poly.type
_entity_poly.pdbx_seq_one_letter_code
_entity_poly.pdbx_strand_id
1 'polypeptide(L)'
;MHLDLWIATFKPDQDLINLVTAWVLSRFEDPFQGVRREDGFDNLWWGHVPLSLRDGTMVVCSYFVHERDRVVACNSIVPLSLPT
;
A
#
# COMPACT_ATOMS: atom_id res chain seq x y z
N MET A 1 -1.45 -11.44 7.55
CA MET A 1 -0.81 -10.33 6.81
C MET A 1 -1.91 -9.56 6.07
N HIS A 2 -1.86 -8.22 5.98
CA HIS A 2 -2.93 -7.43 5.31
C HIS A 2 -3.06 -7.73 3.81
N LEU A 3 -1.98 -8.20 3.17
CA LEU A 3 -1.99 -8.65 1.76
C LEU A 3 -2.92 -9.85 1.54
N ASP A 4 -2.84 -10.90 2.37
CA ASP A 4 -3.72 -12.08 2.22
C ASP A 4 -5.19 -11.71 2.35
N LEU A 5 -5.49 -10.79 3.29
CA LEU A 5 -6.85 -10.30 3.50
C LEU A 5 -7.35 -9.53 2.27
N TRP A 6 -6.52 -8.66 1.70
CA TRP A 6 -6.84 -7.93 0.47
C TRP A 6 -7.08 -8.89 -0.70
N ILE A 7 -6.22 -9.91 -0.89
CA ILE A 7 -6.38 -10.94 -1.93
C ILE A 7 -7.71 -11.69 -1.75
N ALA A 8 -8.01 -12.14 -0.53
CA ALA A 8 -9.24 -12.88 -0.24
C ALA A 8 -10.50 -12.02 -0.44
N THR A 9 -10.42 -10.73 -0.13
CA THR A 9 -11.55 -9.79 -0.21
C THR A 9 -11.84 -9.36 -1.64
N PHE A 10 -10.83 -8.91 -2.38
CA PHE A 10 -11.01 -8.28 -3.69
C PHE A 10 -10.78 -9.23 -4.87
N LYS A 11 -10.21 -10.42 -4.62
CA LYS A 11 -9.91 -11.45 -5.64
C LYS A 11 -9.23 -10.87 -6.91
N PRO A 12 -8.15 -10.09 -6.76
CA PRO A 12 -7.42 -9.51 -7.88
C PRO A 12 -6.79 -10.60 -8.76
N ASP A 13 -6.44 -10.25 -10.00
CA ASP A 13 -5.64 -11.11 -10.86
C ASP A 13 -4.19 -11.25 -10.36
N GLN A 14 -3.49 -12.27 -10.85
CA GLN A 14 -2.13 -12.58 -10.39
C GLN A 14 -1.14 -11.45 -10.69
N ASP A 15 -1.32 -10.70 -11.78
CA ASP A 15 -0.43 -9.61 -12.14
C ASP A 15 -0.54 -8.47 -11.13
N LEU A 16 -1.75 -8.11 -10.73
CA LEU A 16 -1.99 -7.09 -9.71
C LEU A 16 -1.50 -7.57 -8.33
N ILE A 17 -1.66 -8.86 -8.00
CA ILE A 17 -1.07 -9.46 -6.78
C ILE A 17 0.45 -9.28 -6.78
N ASN A 18 1.12 -9.60 -7.89
CA ASN A 18 2.57 -9.48 -8.00
C ASN A 18 3.03 -8.03 -7.87
N LEU A 19 2.33 -7.09 -8.51
CA LEU A 19 2.63 -5.65 -8.41
C LEU A 19 2.51 -5.12 -6.99
N VAL A 20 1.40 -5.43 -6.30
CA VAL A 20 1.17 -4.98 -4.92
C VAL A 20 2.20 -5.62 -3.98
N THR A 21 2.49 -6.91 -4.15
CA THR A 21 3.50 -7.63 -3.35
C THR A 21 4.88 -6.99 -3.51
N ALA A 22 5.34 -6.75 -4.74
CA ALA A 22 6.62 -6.13 -5.02
C ALA A 22 6.72 -4.73 -4.39
N TRP A 23 5.65 -3.94 -4.49
CA TRP A 23 5.61 -2.61 -3.89
C TRP A 23 5.66 -2.66 -2.35
N VAL A 24 4.92 -3.57 -1.71
CA VAL A 24 4.96 -3.75 -0.25
C VAL A 24 6.35 -4.18 0.21
N LEU A 25 7.00 -5.12 -0.49
CA LEU A 25 8.34 -5.58 -0.15
C LEU A 25 9.39 -4.48 -0.31
N SER A 26 9.25 -3.57 -1.28
CA SER A 26 10.18 -2.43 -1.45
C SER A 26 10.25 -1.51 -0.23
N ARG A 27 9.22 -1.50 0.64
CA ARG A 27 9.22 -0.69 1.87
C ARG A 27 10.28 -1.15 2.88
N PHE A 28 10.80 -2.35 2.73
CA PHE A 28 11.95 -2.83 3.51
C PHE A 28 13.23 -2.08 3.15
N GLU A 29 13.38 -1.64 1.90
CA GLU A 29 14.55 -0.91 1.40
C GLU A 29 14.44 0.59 1.68
N ASP A 30 13.34 1.20 1.26
CA ASP A 30 13.03 2.61 1.52
C ASP A 30 11.51 2.78 1.78
N PRO A 31 11.10 2.94 3.05
CA PRO A 31 9.70 3.12 3.39
C PRO A 31 9.15 4.50 3.04
N PHE A 32 9.97 5.47 2.62
CA PHE A 32 9.54 6.85 2.35
C PHE A 32 9.42 7.17 0.86
N GLN A 33 9.87 6.26 -0.01
CA GLN A 33 9.87 6.48 -1.45
C GLN A 33 8.46 6.62 -2.05
N GLY A 34 8.18 7.78 -2.65
CA GLY A 34 6.98 7.99 -3.46
C GLY A 34 5.66 7.99 -2.68
N VAL A 35 5.72 8.24 -1.37
CA VAL A 35 4.57 8.26 -0.46
C VAL A 35 4.44 9.59 0.25
N ARG A 36 3.23 9.89 0.71
CA ARG A 36 2.90 11.12 1.45
C ARG A 36 2.71 10.78 2.92
N ARG A 37 3.35 11.54 3.80
CA ARG A 37 3.06 11.50 5.25
C ARG A 37 1.72 12.17 5.52
N GLU A 38 0.91 11.56 6.37
CA GLU A 38 -0.34 12.17 6.83
C GLU A 38 -0.11 12.98 8.11
N ASP A 39 -0.65 14.20 8.14
CA ASP A 39 -0.56 15.06 9.30
C ASP A 39 -1.57 14.64 10.37
N GLY A 40 -1.24 14.87 11.64
CA GLY A 40 -2.13 14.55 12.76
C GLY A 40 -2.13 13.07 13.18
N PHE A 41 -1.32 12.22 12.54
CA PHE A 41 -1.03 10.85 12.94
C PHE A 41 0.49 10.71 13.18
N ASP A 42 0.92 9.75 14.01
CA ASP A 42 2.33 9.61 14.40
C ASP A 42 3.30 9.61 13.20
N ASN A 43 3.34 8.49 12.48
CA ASN A 43 4.20 8.30 11.31
C ASN A 43 3.47 7.46 10.27
N LEU A 44 2.25 7.88 9.95
CA LEU A 44 1.38 7.26 8.95
C LEU A 44 1.75 7.76 7.55
N TRP A 45 1.88 6.83 6.62
CA TRP A 45 2.21 7.11 5.23
C TRP A 45 1.19 6.49 4.30
N TRP A 46 0.90 7.20 3.21
CA TRP A 46 0.00 6.78 2.15
C TRP A 46 0.71 6.77 0.80
N GLY A 47 0.49 5.71 0.04
CA GLY A 47 1.01 5.56 -1.31
C GLY A 47 0.03 4.87 -2.21
N HIS A 48 0.01 5.25 -3.48
CA HIS A 48 -0.58 4.41 -4.51
C HIS A 48 0.47 3.40 -4.98
N VAL A 49 0.03 2.20 -5.32
CA VAL A 49 0.88 1.20 -5.97
C VAL A 49 1.04 1.61 -7.44
N PRO A 50 2.26 1.91 -7.93
CA PRO A 50 2.47 2.27 -9.32
C PRO A 50 1.96 1.19 -10.27
N LEU A 51 1.44 1.60 -11.43
CA LEU A 51 0.90 0.70 -12.47
C LEU A 51 -0.33 -0.13 -12.05
N SER A 52 -0.91 0.14 -10.88
CA SER A 52 -2.14 -0.54 -10.42
C SER A 52 -3.43 0.08 -10.96
N LEU A 53 -3.37 1.25 -11.62
CA LEU A 53 -4.55 1.90 -12.18
C LEU A 53 -5.12 1.07 -13.34
N ARG A 54 -6.29 0.47 -13.12
CA ARG A 54 -7.05 -0.28 -14.12
C ARG A 54 -8.53 0.08 -13.99
N ASP A 55 -9.19 0.36 -15.10
CA ASP A 55 -10.63 0.69 -15.15
C ASP A 55 -11.05 1.78 -14.14
N GLY A 56 -10.22 2.82 -14.01
CA GLY A 56 -10.48 3.94 -13.08
C GLY A 56 -10.30 3.60 -11.59
N THR A 57 -9.77 2.41 -11.27
CA THR A 57 -9.48 1.98 -9.90
C THR A 57 -7.98 1.77 -9.70
N MET A 58 -7.41 2.31 -8.62
CA MET A 58 -6.01 2.09 -8.25
C MET A 58 -5.91 1.44 -6.87
N VAL A 59 -4.84 0.69 -6.62
CA VAL A 59 -4.55 0.19 -5.27
C VAL A 59 -3.76 1.24 -4.50
N VAL A 60 -4.22 1.53 -3.28
CA VAL A 60 -3.48 2.36 -2.33
C VAL A 60 -3.20 1.56 -1.06
N CYS A 61 -2.11 1.93 -0.41
CA CYS A 61 -1.70 1.34 0.85
C CYS A 61 -1.46 2.43 1.89
N SER A 62 -1.82 2.13 3.13
CA SER A 62 -1.36 2.90 4.30
C SER A 62 -0.50 2.04 5.20
N TYR A 63 0.53 2.65 5.80
CA TYR A 63 1.42 1.96 6.73
C TYR A 63 2.06 2.92 7.72
N PHE A 64 2.46 2.37 8.88
CA PHE A 64 3.22 3.08 9.89
C PHE A 64 4.70 2.73 9.80
N VAL A 65 5.56 3.73 9.99
CA VAL A 65 7.01 3.53 10.11
C VAL A 65 7.43 3.77 11.56
N HIS A 66 7.81 2.70 12.25
CA HIS A 66 8.32 2.74 13.62
C HIS A 66 9.85 2.75 13.58
N GLU A 67 10.44 3.94 13.43
CA GLU A 67 11.89 4.10 13.19
C GLU A 67 12.77 3.52 14.31
N ARG A 68 12.34 3.68 15.57
CA ARG A 68 13.06 3.15 16.74
C ARG A 68 13.17 1.63 16.70
N ASP A 69 12.11 0.96 16.27
CA ASP A 69 11.98 -0.49 16.26
C ASP A 69 12.39 -1.09 14.90
N ARG A 70 12.67 -0.25 13.89
CA ARG A 70 12.93 -0.64 12.51
C ARG A 70 11.81 -1.50 11.92
N VAL A 71 10.57 -1.15 12.24
CA VAL A 71 9.37 -1.87 11.77
C VAL A 71 8.57 -0.99 10.81
N VAL A 72 8.16 -1.59 9.69
CA VAL A 72 7.14 -1.04 8.80
C VAL A 72 5.88 -1.89 8.92
N ALA A 73 4.82 -1.30 9.47
CA ALA A 73 3.56 -1.99 9.72
C ALA A 73 2.52 -1.59 8.68
N CYS A 74 2.22 -2.49 7.74
CA CYS A 74 1.12 -2.29 6.81
C CYS A 74 -0.21 -2.23 7.57
N ASN A 75 -0.95 -1.13 7.40
CA ASN A 75 -2.22 -0.86 8.06
C ASN A 75 -3.41 -1.16 7.14
N SER A 76 -3.32 -0.80 5.86
CA SER A 76 -4.37 -1.13 4.89
C SER A 76 -3.82 -1.27 3.47
N ILE A 77 -4.53 -2.08 2.67
CA ILE A 77 -4.38 -2.20 1.22
C ILE A 77 -5.80 -2.17 0.67
N VAL A 78 -6.14 -1.16 -0.12
CA VAL A 78 -7.50 -0.96 -0.61
C VAL A 78 -7.50 -0.45 -2.06
N PRO A 79 -8.43 -0.92 -2.91
CA PRO A 79 -8.71 -0.25 -4.16
C PRO A 79 -9.47 1.05 -3.89
N LEU A 80 -9.10 2.13 -4.59
CA LEU A 80 -9.83 3.39 -4.64
C LEU A 80 -10.20 3.70 -6.08
N SER A 81 -11.46 4.04 -6.31
CA SER A 81 -11.95 4.54 -7.59
C SER A 81 -11.69 6.04 -7.71
N LEU A 82 -11.38 6.49 -8.92
CA LEU A 82 -11.36 7.92 -9.23
C LEU A 82 -12.76 8.52 -9.00
N PRO A 83 -12.86 9.74 -8.44
CA PRO A 83 -14.14 10.41 -8.30
C PRO A 83 -14.76 10.66 -9.69
N THR A 84 -16.07 10.39 -9.81
CA THR A 84 -16.88 10.69 -11.01
C THR A 84 -17.18 12.16 -11.15
#